data_AF-A0A940FML4-F1
#
_entry.id   AF-A0A940FML4-F1
#
_cell.length_a   1.000
_cell.length_b   1.000
_cell.length_c   1.000
_cell.angle_alpha   90.00
_cell.angle_beta   90.00
_cell.angle_gamma   90.00
#
_symmetry.space_group_name_H-M   'P 1'
#
loop_
_entity.id
_entity.type
_entity.pdbx_description
1 polymer ?
#
loop_
_entity_poly.entity_id
_entity_poly.type
_entity_poly.pdbx_seq_one_letter_code
_entity_poly.pdbx_strand_id
1 'polypeptide(L)'
;MAIQLSPQLHDALAHYAELETAVVTAGRQSRKLELVQSRRKFAEQIGLLGLLIAQDRALAGTPDKQQEMGRLFTAFRYALGQHQANWPAVRIDEDPRGYAQSAWEAYSKSDLFWEWCLANLEFHRSETSRPDRLMSPTGPRFNPRAA
;
A
#
# COMPACT_ATOMS: atom_id res chain seq x y z
N MET A 1 17.07 -12.56 11.38
CA MET A 1 17.92 -11.36 11.25
C MET A 1 17.22 -10.39 10.32
N ALA A 2 17.08 -9.13 10.71
CA ALA A 2 16.51 -8.08 9.85
C ALA A 2 17.54 -7.69 8.79
N ILE A 3 17.07 -7.30 7.59
CA ILE A 3 17.94 -6.86 6.49
C ILE A 3 18.13 -5.35 6.61
N GLN A 4 19.39 -4.92 6.69
CA GLN A 4 19.75 -3.53 6.51
C GLN A 4 19.69 -3.17 5.01
N LEU A 5 18.77 -2.29 4.64
CA LEU A 5 18.55 -1.88 3.24
C LEU A 5 19.64 -0.92 2.76
N SER A 6 19.79 -0.78 1.44
CA SER A 6 20.51 0.36 0.89
C SER A 6 19.80 1.68 1.28
N PRO A 7 20.54 2.79 1.44
CA PRO A 7 19.94 4.09 1.71
C PRO A 7 18.89 4.49 0.67
N GLN A 8 19.12 4.15 -0.60
CA GLN A 8 18.23 4.46 -1.71
C GLN A 8 16.88 3.75 -1.58
N LEU A 9 16.87 2.45 -1.25
CA LEU A 9 15.63 1.70 -1.05
C LEU A 9 14.94 2.12 0.26
N HIS A 10 15.72 2.40 1.31
CA HIS A 10 15.18 2.92 2.57
C HIS A 10 14.42 4.24 2.36
N ASP A 11 15.04 5.21 1.70
CA ASP A 11 14.45 6.53 1.43
C ASP A 11 13.23 6.42 0.51
N ALA A 12 13.28 5.55 -0.49
CA ALA A 12 12.15 5.28 -1.35
C ALA A 12 10.96 4.68 -0.59
N LEU A 13 11.19 3.75 0.34
CA LEU A 13 10.15 3.19 1.19
C LEU A 13 9.55 4.26 2.13
N ALA A 14 10.39 5.09 2.73
CA ALA A 14 9.93 6.20 3.58
C ALA A 14 9.04 7.17 2.79
N HIS A 15 9.51 7.62 1.63
CA HIS A 15 8.75 8.53 0.78
C HIS A 15 7.44 7.89 0.27
N TYR A 16 7.47 6.59 -0.05
CA TYR A 16 6.28 5.87 -0.46
C TYR A 16 5.24 5.76 0.66
N ALA A 17 5.67 5.57 1.91
CA ALA A 17 4.77 5.58 3.07
C ALA A 17 4.09 6.95 3.30
N GLU A 18 4.81 8.04 3.03
CA GLU A 18 4.26 9.41 3.08
C GLU A 18 3.20 9.63 2.00
N LEU A 19 3.48 9.23 0.76
CA LEU A 19 2.53 9.38 -0.34
C LEU A 19 1.28 8.54 -0.16
N GLU A 20 1.42 7.31 0.36
CA GLU A 20 0.26 6.50 0.72
C GLU A 20 -0.61 7.22 1.75
N THR A 21 0.00 7.80 2.77
CA THR A 21 -0.69 8.60 3.80
C THR A 21 -1.44 9.79 3.19
N ALA A 22 -0.82 10.49 2.24
CA ALA A 22 -1.44 11.61 1.53
C ALA A 22 -2.65 11.16 0.70
N VAL A 23 -2.55 10.05 -0.03
CA VAL A 23 -3.67 9.49 -0.82
C VAL A 23 -4.84 9.11 0.08
N VAL A 24 -4.57 8.41 1.19
CA VAL A 24 -5.60 8.01 2.16
C VAL A 24 -6.29 9.24 2.77
N THR A 25 -5.51 10.23 3.18
CA THR A 25 -6.03 11.46 3.81
C THR A 25 -6.89 12.26 2.83
N ALA A 26 -6.42 12.46 1.60
CA ALA A 26 -7.17 13.20 0.57
C ALA A 26 -8.48 12.49 0.18
N GLY A 27 -8.47 11.15 0.10
CA GLY A 27 -9.67 10.35 -0.16
C GLY A 27 -10.72 10.50 0.94
N ARG A 28 -10.31 10.51 2.21
CA ARG A 28 -11.20 10.68 3.37
C ARG A 28 -11.84 12.06 3.44
N GLN A 29 -11.10 13.10 3.09
CA GLN A 29 -11.59 14.48 3.16
C GLN A 29 -12.41 14.87 1.92
N SER A 30 -12.70 13.92 1.02
CA SER A 30 -13.37 14.16 -0.27
C SER A 30 -12.73 15.26 -1.11
N ARG A 31 -11.41 15.47 -0.95
CA ARG A 31 -10.65 16.51 -1.65
C ARG A 31 -10.22 15.98 -3.02
N LYS A 32 -11.15 15.96 -3.98
CA LYS A 32 -10.96 15.33 -5.29
C LYS A 32 -9.70 15.79 -6.03
N LEU A 33 -9.37 17.08 -6.02
CA LEU A 33 -8.17 17.61 -6.67
C LEU A 33 -6.88 17.10 -5.99
N GLU A 34 -6.82 17.18 -4.66
CA GLU A 34 -5.67 16.68 -3.87
C GLU A 34 -5.52 15.16 -4.04
N LEU A 35 -6.62 14.42 -4.13
CA LEU A 35 -6.62 12.98 -4.37
C LEU A 35 -6.03 12.64 -5.73
N VAL A 36 -6.42 13.35 -6.80
CA VAL A 36 -5.88 13.14 -8.16
C VAL A 36 -4.38 13.44 -8.19
N GLN A 37 -3.95 14.55 -7.60
CA GLN A 37 -2.53 14.91 -7.52
C GLN A 37 -1.72 13.88 -6.73
N SER A 38 -2.24 13.43 -5.58
CA SER A 38 -1.59 12.43 -4.73
C SER A 38 -1.50 11.07 -5.44
N ARG A 39 -2.56 10.62 -6.12
CA ARG A 39 -2.56 9.37 -6.90
C ARG A 39 -1.54 9.39 -8.03
N ARG A 40 -1.38 10.53 -8.72
CA ARG A 40 -0.35 10.69 -9.76
C ARG A 40 1.06 10.53 -9.19
N LYS A 41 1.39 11.28 -8.14
CA LYS A 41 2.70 11.16 -7.46
C LYS A 41 2.95 9.73 -6.97
N PHE A 42 1.91 9.10 -6.44
CA PHE A 42 1.97 7.73 -5.95
C PHE A 42 2.25 6.72 -7.08
N ALA A 43 1.60 6.87 -8.24
CA ALA A 43 1.85 6.04 -9.42
C ALA A 43 3.26 6.23 -10.01
N GLU A 44 3.81 7.44 -9.95
CA GLU A 44 5.20 7.70 -10.37
C GLU A 44 6.19 6.99 -9.45
N GLN A 45 6.01 7.08 -8.13
CA GLN A 45 6.91 6.45 -7.15
C GLN A 45 6.79 4.92 -7.07
N ILE A 46 5.60 4.35 -7.30
CA ILE A 46 5.41 2.89 -7.28
C ILE A 46 6.14 2.18 -8.44
N GLY A 47 6.46 2.89 -9.52
CA GLY A 47 7.33 2.38 -10.59
C GLY A 47 8.78 2.26 -10.12
N LEU A 48 9.28 3.31 -9.48
CA LEU A 48 10.66 3.41 -8.99
C LEU A 48 10.93 2.40 -7.88
N LEU A 49 10.01 2.25 -6.93
CA LEU A 49 10.18 1.34 -5.80
C LEU A 49 10.36 -0.12 -6.24
N GLY A 50 9.61 -0.58 -7.25
CA GLY A 50 9.75 -1.94 -7.77
C GLY A 50 11.14 -2.22 -8.37
N LEU A 51 11.72 -1.23 -9.06
CA LEU A 51 13.07 -1.32 -9.60
C LEU A 51 14.12 -1.38 -8.48
N LEU A 52 13.96 -0.54 -7.44
CA LEU A 52 14.89 -0.50 -6.31
C LEU A 52 14.87 -1.81 -5.52
N ILE A 53 13.70 -2.42 -5.30
CA ILE A 53 13.59 -3.75 -4.65
C ILE A 53 14.36 -4.81 -5.45
N ALA A 54 14.26 -4.79 -6.77
CA ALA A 54 14.95 -5.76 -7.63
C ALA A 54 16.48 -5.57 -7.68
N GLN A 55 16.95 -4.34 -7.49
CA GLN A 55 18.38 -3.97 -7.61
C GLN A 55 19.12 -3.87 -6.27
N ASP A 56 18.40 -3.92 -5.15
CA ASP A 56 19.01 -3.78 -3.82
C ASP A 56 19.94 -4.96 -3.50
N ARG A 57 21.20 -4.62 -3.21
CA ARG A 57 22.26 -5.62 -2.98
C ARG A 57 22.07 -6.38 -1.67
N ALA A 58 21.50 -5.76 -0.65
CA ALA A 58 21.29 -6.42 0.64
C ALA A 58 20.16 -7.47 0.53
N LEU A 59 19.10 -7.15 -0.22
CA LEU A 59 18.05 -8.10 -0.58
C LEU A 59 18.56 -9.21 -1.49
N ALA A 60 19.44 -8.92 -2.46
CA ALA A 60 20.04 -9.94 -3.31
C ALA A 60 20.87 -10.99 -2.53
N GLY A 61 21.43 -10.61 -1.37
CA GLY A 61 22.07 -11.54 -0.43
C GLY A 61 21.09 -12.48 0.29
N THR A 62 19.77 -12.26 0.16
CA THR A 62 18.72 -13.06 0.78
C THR A 62 17.56 -13.32 -0.21
N PRO A 63 17.74 -14.19 -1.23
CA PRO A 63 16.82 -14.31 -2.37
C PRO A 63 15.36 -14.58 -2.01
N ASP A 64 15.11 -15.44 -1.01
CA ASP A 64 13.74 -15.73 -0.55
C ASP A 64 13.01 -14.49 -0.04
N LYS A 65 13.72 -13.61 0.67
CA LYS A 65 13.16 -12.35 1.19
C LYS A 65 12.95 -11.34 0.07
N GLN A 66 13.86 -11.27 -0.89
CA GLN A 66 13.68 -10.43 -2.08
C GLN A 66 12.45 -10.86 -2.89
N GLN A 67 12.30 -12.16 -3.11
CA GLN A 67 11.15 -12.73 -3.83
C GLN A 67 9.84 -12.44 -3.10
N GLU A 68 9.80 -12.65 -1.78
CA GLU A 68 8.59 -12.42 -0.98
C GLU A 68 8.21 -10.93 -0.93
N MET A 69 9.19 -10.04 -0.73
CA MET A 69 8.98 -8.59 -0.80
C MET A 69 8.43 -8.18 -2.17
N GLY A 70 9.01 -8.68 -3.26
CA GLY A 70 8.57 -8.40 -4.62
C GLY A 70 7.15 -8.91 -4.88
N ARG A 71 6.79 -10.10 -4.37
CA ARG A 71 5.45 -10.69 -4.47
C ARG A 71 4.41 -9.82 -3.75
N LEU A 72 4.68 -9.44 -2.50
CA LEU A 72 3.78 -8.61 -1.70
C LEU A 72 3.63 -7.21 -2.31
N PHE A 73 4.73 -6.60 -2.75
CA PHE A 73 4.72 -5.31 -3.43
C PHE A 73 3.90 -5.33 -4.72
N THR A 74 4.08 -6.37 -5.54
CA THR A 74 3.32 -6.54 -6.79
C THR A 74 1.84 -6.71 -6.53
N ALA A 75 1.47 -7.52 -5.53
CA ALA A 75 0.07 -7.72 -5.14
C ALA A 75 -0.58 -6.42 -4.67
N PHE A 76 0.13 -5.62 -3.87
CA PHE A 76 -0.32 -4.30 -3.46
C PHE A 76 -0.49 -3.35 -4.66
N ARG A 77 0.55 -3.20 -5.48
CA ARG A 77 0.52 -2.35 -6.69
C ARG A 77 -0.66 -2.71 -7.60
N TYR A 78 -0.92 -4.00 -7.80
CA TYR A 78 -2.03 -4.46 -8.60
C TYR A 78 -3.39 -4.05 -7.99
N ALA A 79 -3.60 -4.33 -6.70
CA ALA A 79 -4.86 -3.99 -6.02
C ALA A 79 -5.13 -2.47 -6.04
N LEU A 80 -4.08 -1.67 -5.84
CA LEU A 80 -4.16 -0.22 -5.94
C LEU A 80 -4.52 0.24 -7.36
N GLY A 81 -3.88 -0.33 -8.39
CA GLY A 81 -4.19 -0.01 -9.79
C GLY A 81 -5.65 -0.30 -10.12
N GLN A 82 -6.17 -1.44 -9.66
CA GLN A 82 -7.58 -1.79 -9.83
C GLN A 82 -8.51 -0.83 -9.09
N HIS A 83 -8.18 -0.44 -7.85
CA HIS A 83 -8.95 0.56 -7.13
C HIS A 83 -9.01 1.88 -7.90
N GLN A 84 -7.87 2.39 -8.37
CA GLN A 84 -7.81 3.67 -9.08
C GLN A 84 -8.52 3.65 -10.44
N ALA A 85 -8.43 2.53 -11.17
CA ALA A 85 -9.11 2.35 -12.46
C ALA A 85 -10.64 2.31 -12.30
N ASN A 86 -11.14 1.61 -11.29
CA ASN A 86 -12.57 1.47 -11.04
C ASN A 86 -13.19 2.71 -10.36
N TRP A 87 -12.39 3.44 -9.58
CA TRP A 87 -12.83 4.58 -8.77
C TRP A 87 -12.11 5.89 -9.15
N PRO A 88 -12.34 6.44 -10.36
CA PRO A 88 -11.92 7.79 -10.67
C PRO A 88 -12.62 8.79 -9.72
N ALA A 89 -11.98 9.93 -9.45
CA ALA A 89 -12.44 10.87 -8.41
C ALA A 89 -13.88 11.37 -8.59
N VAL A 90 -14.38 11.39 -9.83
CA VAL A 90 -15.76 11.80 -10.16
C VAL A 90 -16.81 10.77 -9.70
N ARG A 91 -16.47 9.48 -9.65
CA ARG A 91 -17.38 8.37 -9.30
C ARG A 91 -17.45 8.06 -7.81
N ILE A 92 -16.61 8.68 -6.99
CA ILE A 92 -16.53 8.40 -5.54
C ILE A 92 -17.87 8.70 -4.85
N ASP A 93 -18.53 9.79 -5.24
CA ASP A 93 -19.79 10.21 -4.61
C ASP A 93 -21.01 9.42 -5.14
N GLU A 94 -20.87 8.71 -6.27
CA GLU A 94 -21.95 7.90 -6.86
C GLU A 94 -22.22 6.63 -6.05
N ASP A 95 -21.17 6.01 -5.51
CA ASP A 95 -21.27 4.84 -4.63
C ASP A 95 -20.16 4.87 -3.55
N PRO A 96 -20.39 5.59 -2.44
CA PRO A 96 -19.44 5.69 -1.34
C PRO A 96 -19.12 4.33 -0.69
N ARG A 97 -20.07 3.38 -0.70
CA ARG A 97 -19.87 2.05 -0.09
C ARG A 97 -18.98 1.19 -0.95
N GLY A 98 -19.20 1.16 -2.27
CA GLY A 98 -18.33 0.47 -3.21
C GLY A 98 -16.92 1.06 -3.20
N TYR A 99 -16.80 2.39 -3.13
CA TYR A 99 -15.51 3.06 -3.00
C TYR A 99 -14.76 2.59 -1.75
N ALA A 100 -15.44 2.63 -0.59
CA ALA A 100 -14.85 2.19 0.68
C ALA A 100 -14.43 0.71 0.64
N GLN A 101 -15.25 -0.16 0.06
CA GLN A 101 -14.91 -1.57 -0.09
C GLN A 101 -13.66 -1.77 -0.96
N SER A 102 -13.59 -1.12 -2.12
CA SER A 102 -12.44 -1.24 -3.00
C SER A 102 -11.17 -0.65 -2.38
N ALA A 103 -11.29 0.46 -1.65
CA ALA A 103 -10.19 1.05 -0.91
C ALA A 103 -9.67 0.08 0.16
N TRP A 104 -10.57 -0.58 0.91
CA TRP A 104 -10.22 -1.60 1.91
C TRP A 104 -9.44 -2.77 1.31
N GLU A 105 -9.84 -3.27 0.13
CA GLU A 105 -9.11 -4.34 -0.55
C GLU A 105 -7.67 -3.93 -0.89
N ALA A 106 -7.47 -2.71 -1.41
CA ALA A 106 -6.14 -2.17 -1.67
C ALA A 106 -5.33 -1.99 -0.38
N TYR A 107 -5.94 -1.48 0.68
CA TYR A 107 -5.30 -1.29 1.98
C TYR A 107 -4.88 -2.60 2.63
N SER A 108 -5.69 -3.66 2.52
CA SER A 108 -5.33 -4.98 3.06
C SER A 108 -4.04 -5.54 2.44
N LYS A 109 -3.79 -5.28 1.15
CA LYS A 109 -2.55 -5.69 0.48
C LYS A 109 -1.37 -4.81 0.87
N SER A 110 -1.63 -3.51 1.06
CA SER A 110 -0.65 -2.59 1.61
C SER A 110 -0.21 -3.00 3.02
N ASP A 111 -1.16 -3.32 3.91
CA ASP A 111 -0.88 -3.74 5.28
C ASP A 111 0.02 -4.99 5.29
N LEU A 112 -0.30 -6.02 4.51
CA LEU A 112 0.56 -7.21 4.39
C LEU A 112 1.98 -6.88 3.92
N PHE A 113 2.14 -5.97 2.96
CA PHE A 113 3.45 -5.55 2.50
C PHE A 113 4.23 -4.83 3.62
N TRP A 114 3.60 -3.90 4.32
CA TRP A 114 4.25 -3.13 5.38
C TRP A 114 4.54 -3.95 6.64
N GLU A 115 3.64 -4.83 7.04
CA GLU A 115 3.85 -5.78 8.13
C GLU A 115 5.07 -6.66 7.84
N TRP A 116 5.18 -7.14 6.61
CA TRP A 116 6.35 -7.89 6.19
C TRP A 116 7.62 -7.04 6.24
N CYS A 117 7.58 -5.79 5.75
CA CYS A 117 8.73 -4.87 5.82
C CYS A 117 9.20 -4.67 7.26
N LEU A 118 8.30 -4.37 8.19
CA LEU A 118 8.63 -4.15 9.60
C LEU A 118 9.20 -5.40 10.28
N ALA A 119 8.73 -6.59 9.90
CA ALA A 119 9.18 -7.85 10.47
C ALA A 119 10.55 -8.32 9.92
N ASN A 120 10.94 -7.86 8.72
CA ASN A 120 12.07 -8.44 7.99
C ASN A 120 13.19 -7.44 7.65
N LEU A 121 12.93 -6.14 7.73
CA LEU A 121 13.85 -5.09 7.34
C LEU A 121 14.19 -4.21 8.56
N GLU A 122 15.38 -3.62 8.58
CA GLU A 122 15.73 -2.55 9.50
C GLU A 122 15.10 -1.24 9.02
N PHE A 123 13.77 -1.19 8.99
CA PHE A 123 12.98 -0.07 8.50
C PHE A 123 11.93 0.32 9.53
N HIS A 124 11.86 1.60 9.84
CA HIS A 124 10.80 2.15 10.67
C HIS A 124 9.88 2.99 9.81
N ARG A 125 8.60 2.59 9.76
CA ARG A 125 7.56 3.41 9.16
C ARG A 125 7.12 4.44 10.18
N SER A 126 7.17 5.73 9.84
CA SER A 126 6.50 6.78 10.63
C SER A 126 5.04 6.37 10.83
N GLU A 127 4.62 6.21 12.08
CA GLU A 127 3.28 5.71 12.39
C GLU A 127 2.22 6.63 11.80
N THR A 128 1.58 6.18 10.71
CA THR A 128 0.31 6.74 10.31
C THR A 128 -0.74 6.11 11.22
N SER A 129 -1.33 6.89 12.12
CA SER A 129 -2.52 6.46 12.85
C SER A 129 -3.59 6.13 11.81
N ARG A 130 -3.75 4.83 11.49
CA ARG A 130 -4.87 4.31 10.70
C ARG A 130 -5.96 4.02 11.74
N PRO A 131 -6.96 4.90 11.93
CA PRO A 131 -8.01 4.70 12.93
C PRO A 131 -8.83 3.43 12.67
N ASP A 132 -8.74 2.85 11.46
CA ASP A 132 -9.52 1.70 11.02
C ASP A 132 -8.64 0.44 10.88
N ARG A 133 -7.86 0.09 11.92
CA ARG A 133 -7.42 -1.31 12.01
C ARG A 133 -8.67 -2.19 12.13
N LEU A 134 -9.10 -2.72 10.98
CA LEU A 134 -10.00 -3.87 10.84
C LEU A 134 -11.49 -3.66 11.15
N MET A 135 -12.13 -2.65 10.56
CA MET A 135 -13.58 -2.74 10.33
C MET A 135 -13.81 -2.80 8.82
N SER A 136 -14.07 -4.01 8.31
CA SER A 136 -14.58 -4.16 6.95
C SER A 136 -15.83 -3.28 6.82
N PRO A 137 -16.01 -2.52 5.72
CA PRO A 137 -17.22 -1.70 5.53
C PRO A 137 -18.51 -2.53 5.52
N THR A 138 -18.42 -3.87 5.50
CA THR A 138 -19.54 -4.81 5.60
C THR A 138 -19.72 -5.46 6.99
N GLY A 139 -19.01 -5.04 8.05
CA GLY A 139 -18.95 -5.81 9.30
C GLY A 139 -18.22 -7.15 9.11
N PRO A 140 -18.12 -8.02 10.15
CA PRO A 140 -17.33 -9.25 10.07
C PRO A 140 -17.83 -10.15 8.95
N ARG A 141 -17.01 -10.34 7.90
CA ARG A 141 -17.31 -11.24 6.79
C ARG A 141 -17.14 -12.69 7.24
N PHE A 142 -18.26 -13.41 7.27
CA PHE A 142 -18.47 -14.82 6.94
C PHE A 142 -17.33 -15.82 7.25
N ASN A 143 -17.59 -16.73 8.19
CA ASN A 143 -16.75 -17.90 8.48
C ASN A 143 -17.10 -19.03 7.50
N PRO A 144 -16.22 -19.42 6.55
CA PRO A 144 -16.48 -20.50 5.62
C PRO A 144 -16.40 -21.91 6.25
N ARG A 145 -16.20 -22.02 7.57
CA ARG A 145 -16.21 -23.29 8.34
C ARG A 145 -17.48 -23.51 9.17
N ALA A 146 -18.53 -22.72 8.96
CA ALA A 146 -19.85 -22.94 9.54
C ALA A 146 -20.80 -23.49 8.47
N ALA A 147 -20.52 -24.71 7.99
CA ALA A 147 -21.42 -25.58 7.24
C ALA A 147 -20.99 -27.03 7.46
#